data_AF-A0A0E2NJG1-F1
#
_entry.id   AF-A0A0E2NJG1-F1
#
_cell.length_a   1.000
_cell.length_b   1.000
_cell.length_c   1.000
_cell.angle_alpha   90.00
_cell.angle_beta   90.00
_cell.angle_gamma   90.00
#
_symmetry.space_group_name_H-M   'P 1'
#
loop_
_entity.id
_entity.type
_entity.pdbx_description
1 polymer ?
#
loop_
_entity_poly.entity_id
_entity_poly.type
_entity_poly.pdbx_seq_one_letter_code
_entity_poly.pdbx_strand_id
1 'polypeptide(L)'
;MDGIFAADTWKKFSVCRGRRPWLACPDEQCQHHPRAVQRGASNLYFPVIESALSIPPWSDRLQEALGVYWEPIVNTFPEDRTKQIEFLAHGPLAAVLAELGMTPAQLAAEVERRVGQQEKINVSNLRLEEYRQFTGGTHVLGLDREFEIRPQTVPPALKPWFSRLVKATRLREVRAMTGFTRIQPPGDGATNIARLSVADNLGWLPAIEVRGEGIFLEMDAGRLAAWEMLPSVIARAAHINGHWIEEWRLRNGGTSMPPRSISPRSLLIHTFAHALMRQLTLECGYSSTALRERLYVADENEPMAGVLVYTATTDDDGTLGGLQRQGDPQRIERTVVAAIQAQMWCSSDPLCIEDMLAPADGLSLAACHSCVLAPETSCEEFNRFLDRAMLVGTPKAPEAGFFRSIAESEGS
;
A
#
# COMPACT_ATOMS: atom_id res chain seq x y z
N MET A 1 38.99 -11.79 6.62
CA MET A 1 38.11 -11.02 5.72
C MET A 1 37.03 -10.27 6.51
N ASP A 2 37.26 -10.04 7.81
CA ASP A 2 36.28 -9.37 8.65
C ASP A 2 36.28 -7.87 8.36
N GLY A 3 35.08 -7.29 8.28
CA GLY A 3 34.88 -5.85 8.14
C GLY A 3 34.89 -5.30 6.72
N ILE A 4 35.09 -6.08 5.65
CA ILE A 4 35.09 -5.52 4.28
C ILE A 4 33.78 -4.79 3.90
N PHE A 5 32.67 -5.22 4.49
CA PHE A 5 31.33 -4.63 4.32
C PHE A 5 30.95 -3.60 5.39
N ALA A 6 31.81 -3.36 6.37
CA ALA A 6 31.56 -2.34 7.39
C ALA A 6 31.61 -0.94 6.76
N ALA A 7 30.75 -0.04 7.24
CA ALA A 7 30.58 1.30 6.68
C ALA A 7 31.88 2.13 6.72
N ASP A 8 32.73 1.88 7.71
CA ASP A 8 33.94 2.67 7.95
C ASP A 8 35.18 2.15 7.23
N THR A 9 35.17 0.90 6.75
CA THR A 9 36.35 0.24 6.19
C THR A 9 36.91 0.96 4.97
N TRP A 10 36.01 1.56 4.18
CA TRP A 10 36.37 2.22 2.94
C TRP A 10 36.63 3.73 3.09
N LYS A 11 36.46 4.30 4.30
CA LYS A 11 36.77 5.73 4.58
C LYS A 11 38.25 6.08 4.41
N LYS A 12 39.14 5.08 4.47
CA LYS A 12 40.59 5.25 4.29
C LYS A 12 41.04 5.23 2.81
N PHE A 13 40.14 4.95 1.88
CA PHE A 13 40.41 4.87 0.45
C PHE A 13 39.87 6.09 -0.30
N SER A 14 40.02 6.09 -1.64
CA SER A 14 39.59 7.16 -2.53
C SER A 14 38.10 7.50 -2.39
N VAL A 15 37.79 8.80 -2.48
CA VAL A 15 36.43 9.32 -2.56
C VAL A 15 35.72 8.92 -3.86
N CYS A 16 34.38 8.92 -3.82
CA CYS A 16 33.52 8.64 -4.97
C CYS A 16 33.79 9.61 -6.12
N ARG A 17 33.89 9.08 -7.35
CA ARG A 17 34.07 9.91 -8.55
C ARG A 17 32.78 10.56 -9.07
N GLY A 18 31.63 10.28 -8.45
CA GLY A 18 30.33 10.82 -8.86
C GLY A 18 29.76 10.22 -10.16
N ARG A 19 30.25 9.04 -10.57
CA ARG A 19 29.83 8.38 -11.81
C ARG A 19 28.40 7.83 -11.70
N ARG A 20 27.53 8.26 -12.62
CA ARG A 20 26.12 7.86 -12.71
C ARG A 20 25.87 7.15 -14.04
N PRO A 21 26.22 5.85 -14.18
CA PRO A 21 26.23 5.17 -15.47
C PRO A 21 24.84 5.01 -16.12
N TRP A 22 23.75 5.22 -15.37
CA TRP A 22 22.39 5.19 -15.90
C TRP A 22 21.94 6.53 -16.50
N LEU A 23 22.72 7.60 -16.32
CA LEU A 23 22.44 8.91 -16.90
C LEU A 23 23.48 9.23 -17.97
N ALA A 24 23.02 9.69 -19.13
CA ALA A 24 23.88 10.19 -20.19
C ALA A 24 24.34 11.63 -19.90
N CYS A 25 25.00 11.86 -18.77
CA CYS A 25 25.49 13.17 -18.34
C CYS A 25 26.89 13.08 -17.70
N PRO A 26 27.62 14.20 -17.54
CA PRO A 26 28.87 14.22 -16.79
C PRO A 26 28.71 13.71 -15.34
N ASP A 27 29.81 13.21 -14.80
CA ASP A 27 29.94 12.81 -13.41
C ASP A 27 29.66 14.02 -12.49
N GLU A 28 28.96 13.78 -11.38
CA GLU A 28 28.71 14.84 -10.39
C GLU A 28 29.89 15.04 -9.46
N GLN A 29 29.94 16.18 -8.77
CA GLN A 29 30.91 16.37 -7.70
C GLN A 29 30.46 15.60 -6.47
N CYS A 30 31.18 14.53 -6.14
CA CYS A 30 30.92 13.71 -4.96
C CYS A 30 32.18 13.63 -4.09
N GLN A 31 32.02 13.83 -2.78
CA GLN A 31 33.11 13.71 -1.80
C GLN A 31 32.84 12.57 -0.78
N HIS A 32 31.80 11.78 -1.01
CA HIS A 32 31.44 10.66 -0.14
C HIS A 32 32.39 9.47 -0.36
N HIS A 33 32.60 8.67 0.69
CA HIS A 33 33.37 7.44 0.58
C HIS A 33 32.50 6.29 0.06
N PRO A 34 33.04 5.43 -0.83
CA PRO A 34 32.31 4.27 -1.31
C PRO A 34 32.06 3.27 -0.18
N ARG A 35 31.00 2.47 -0.30
CA ARG A 35 30.72 1.33 0.59
C ARG A 35 30.71 0.05 -0.23
N ALA A 36 31.39 -1.00 0.25
CA ALA A 36 31.30 -2.31 -0.39
C ALA A 36 29.93 -2.94 -0.12
N VAL A 37 29.30 -3.44 -1.17
CA VAL A 37 28.05 -4.20 -1.14
C VAL A 37 28.22 -5.41 -2.07
N GLN A 38 27.62 -6.54 -1.72
CA GLN A 38 27.65 -7.72 -2.58
C GLN A 38 26.85 -7.46 -3.87
N ARG A 39 27.41 -7.82 -5.03
CA ARG A 39 26.83 -7.53 -6.37
C ARG A 39 25.42 -8.10 -6.59
N GLY A 40 25.02 -9.11 -5.83
CA GLY A 40 23.68 -9.71 -5.90
C GLY A 40 22.79 -9.38 -4.69
N ALA A 41 23.19 -8.45 -3.83
CA ALA A 41 22.37 -8.08 -2.70
C ALA A 41 21.09 -7.38 -3.16
N SER A 42 19.96 -7.76 -2.58
CA SER A 42 18.64 -7.18 -2.86
C SER A 42 18.58 -5.68 -2.57
N ASN A 43 19.44 -5.19 -1.68
CA ASN A 43 19.51 -3.77 -1.32
C ASN A 43 20.31 -2.90 -2.30
N LEU A 44 20.76 -3.42 -3.44
CA LEU A 44 21.46 -2.60 -4.43
C LEU A 44 20.55 -1.60 -5.14
N TYR A 45 19.28 -1.96 -5.36
CA TYR A 45 18.30 -1.12 -6.03
C TYR A 45 16.92 -1.37 -5.43
N PHE A 46 16.26 -0.30 -5.02
CA PHE A 46 14.85 -0.30 -4.68
C PHE A 46 14.12 0.65 -5.63
N PRO A 47 13.12 0.18 -6.39
CA PRO A 47 12.34 1.06 -7.23
C PRO A 47 11.49 1.98 -6.34
N VAL A 48 11.44 3.26 -6.70
CA VAL A 48 10.50 4.21 -6.11
C VAL A 48 9.28 4.22 -7.02
N ILE A 49 8.17 3.72 -6.50
CA ILE A 49 6.94 3.46 -7.26
C ILE A 49 5.82 4.29 -6.65
N GLU A 50 5.15 5.07 -7.50
CA GLU A 50 3.85 5.65 -7.20
C GLU A 50 2.76 4.74 -7.74
N SER A 51 1.75 4.45 -6.93
CA SER A 51 0.67 3.53 -7.28
C SER A 51 -0.71 4.09 -6.98
N ALA A 52 -1.63 3.91 -7.91
CA ALA A 52 -3.02 4.32 -7.76
C ALA A 52 -3.97 3.20 -8.19
N LEU A 53 -5.03 3.00 -7.42
CA LEU A 53 -6.15 2.19 -7.87
C LEU A 53 -7.01 3.00 -8.85
N SER A 54 -7.39 2.36 -9.94
CA SER A 54 -8.23 2.93 -10.99
C SER A 54 -9.69 2.94 -10.50
N ILE A 55 -10.05 3.94 -9.69
CA ILE A 55 -11.40 4.06 -9.12
C ILE A 55 -12.20 5.16 -9.85
N PRO A 56 -13.50 4.96 -10.13
CA PRO A 56 -14.34 5.98 -10.74
C PRO A 56 -14.41 7.26 -9.89
N PRO A 57 -14.51 8.46 -10.50
CA PRO A 57 -14.86 8.70 -11.91
C PRO A 57 -13.69 8.69 -12.91
N TRP A 58 -12.44 8.50 -12.47
CA TRP A 58 -11.26 8.59 -13.35
C TRP A 58 -10.96 7.31 -14.15
N SER A 59 -11.62 6.21 -13.81
CA SER A 59 -11.49 4.92 -14.49
C SER A 59 -12.77 4.46 -15.16
N ASP A 60 -13.73 5.38 -15.28
CA ASP A 60 -15.05 5.06 -15.81
C ASP A 60 -15.04 5.01 -17.34
N ARG A 61 -15.89 4.15 -17.93
CA ARG A 61 -16.08 3.99 -19.38
C ARG A 61 -16.20 5.31 -20.12
N LEU A 62 -16.85 6.31 -19.54
CA LEU A 62 -16.98 7.66 -20.07
C LEU A 62 -15.62 8.37 -20.17
N GLN A 63 -14.76 8.24 -19.17
CA GLN A 63 -13.42 8.84 -19.18
C GLN A 63 -12.56 8.20 -20.27
N GLU A 64 -12.58 6.87 -20.37
CA GLU A 64 -11.88 6.12 -21.42
C GLU A 64 -12.41 6.48 -22.82
N ALA A 65 -13.73 6.53 -22.98
CA ALA A 65 -14.37 6.83 -24.26
C ALA A 65 -14.17 8.30 -24.69
N LEU A 66 -14.12 9.24 -23.73
CA LEU A 66 -13.79 10.63 -24.02
C LEU A 66 -12.30 10.81 -24.35
N GLY A 67 -11.41 10.06 -23.70
CA GLY A 67 -9.97 10.01 -24.03
C GLY A 67 -9.36 11.41 -24.22
N VAL A 68 -8.88 11.69 -25.44
CA VAL A 68 -8.27 12.98 -25.83
C VAL A 68 -9.22 14.17 -25.79
N TYR A 69 -10.54 13.94 -25.76
CA TYR A 69 -11.56 14.99 -25.72
C TYR A 69 -11.90 15.43 -24.29
N TRP A 70 -11.48 14.69 -23.26
CA TRP A 70 -11.76 15.05 -21.87
C TRP A 70 -11.19 16.42 -21.49
N GLU A 71 -9.89 16.63 -21.68
CA GLU A 71 -9.23 17.89 -21.33
C GLU A 71 -9.82 19.11 -22.07
N PRO A 72 -10.04 19.08 -23.41
CA PRO A 72 -10.69 20.18 -24.12
C PRO A 72 -12.10 20.52 -23.61
N ILE A 73 -12.87 19.52 -23.16
CA ILE A 73 -14.23 19.71 -22.65
C ILE A 73 -14.20 20.30 -21.24
N VAL A 74 -13.38 19.76 -20.35
CA VAL A 74 -13.29 20.24 -18.96
C VAL A 74 -12.69 21.64 -18.87
N ASN A 75 -11.71 21.96 -19.73
CA ASN A 75 -11.07 23.28 -19.76
C ASN A 75 -11.93 24.37 -20.42
N THR A 76 -13.08 24.01 -21.00
CA THR A 76 -14.05 24.99 -21.50
C THR A 76 -14.87 25.57 -20.36
N PHE A 77 -15.25 26.84 -20.46
CA PHE A 77 -16.06 27.52 -19.45
C PHE A 77 -17.39 26.77 -19.23
N PRO A 78 -17.88 26.63 -17.98
CA PRO A 78 -19.10 25.88 -17.66
C PRO A 78 -20.30 26.27 -18.53
N GLU A 79 -20.49 27.57 -18.79
CA GLU A 79 -21.57 28.09 -19.65
C GLU A 79 -21.52 27.63 -21.12
N ASP A 80 -20.34 27.20 -21.61
CA ASP A 80 -20.12 26.81 -23.00
C ASP A 80 -19.85 25.30 -23.18
N ARG A 81 -19.61 24.54 -22.10
CA ARG A 81 -19.36 23.09 -22.17
C ARG A 81 -20.50 22.34 -22.86
N THR A 82 -21.75 22.69 -22.56
CA THR A 82 -22.92 22.04 -23.18
C THR A 82 -22.93 22.25 -24.70
N LYS A 83 -22.70 23.47 -25.17
CA LYS A 83 -22.67 23.80 -26.61
C LYS A 83 -21.50 23.11 -27.32
N GLN A 84 -20.35 23.03 -26.65
CA GLN A 84 -19.18 22.35 -27.19
C GLN A 84 -19.42 20.84 -27.33
N ILE A 85 -20.04 20.20 -26.33
CA ILE A 85 -20.42 18.79 -26.38
C ILE A 85 -21.44 18.55 -27.51
N GLU A 86 -22.44 19.43 -27.66
CA GLU A 86 -23.41 19.36 -28.77
C GLU A 86 -22.74 19.51 -30.13
N PHE A 87 -21.77 20.41 -30.27
CA PHE A 87 -21.01 20.58 -31.51
C PHE A 87 -20.17 19.33 -31.84
N LEU A 88 -19.48 18.78 -30.84
CA LEU A 88 -18.65 17.57 -31.00
C LEU A 88 -19.48 16.30 -31.20
N ALA A 89 -20.73 16.27 -30.72
CA ALA A 89 -21.66 15.15 -30.87
C ALA A 89 -22.00 14.84 -32.34
N HIS A 90 -21.94 15.84 -33.22
CA HIS A 90 -22.16 15.68 -34.66
C HIS A 90 -20.91 15.27 -35.44
N GLY A 91 -19.76 15.13 -34.76
CA GLY A 91 -18.50 14.73 -35.37
C GLY A 91 -17.78 13.68 -34.52
N PRO A 92 -16.66 14.01 -33.86
CA PRO A 92 -15.78 13.04 -33.21
C PRO A 92 -16.42 12.29 -32.03
N LEU A 93 -17.41 12.87 -31.33
CA LEU A 93 -18.09 12.22 -30.19
C LEU A 93 -19.28 11.34 -30.61
N ALA A 94 -19.65 11.30 -31.89
CA ALA A 94 -20.82 10.53 -32.34
C ALA A 94 -20.69 9.02 -32.01
N ALA A 95 -19.50 8.45 -32.25
CA ALA A 95 -19.21 7.05 -31.93
C ALA A 95 -19.20 6.80 -30.42
N VAL A 96 -18.68 7.75 -29.64
CA VAL A 96 -18.61 7.69 -28.17
C VAL A 96 -20.00 7.73 -27.55
N LEU A 97 -20.88 8.63 -28.02
CA LEU A 97 -22.27 8.73 -27.56
C LEU A 97 -23.07 7.46 -27.90
N ALA A 98 -22.86 6.91 -29.09
CA ALA A 98 -23.50 5.66 -29.51
C ALA A 98 -23.01 4.47 -28.67
N GLU A 99 -21.71 4.41 -28.36
CA GLU A 99 -21.13 3.39 -27.51
C GLU A 99 -21.70 3.47 -26.07
N LEU A 100 -21.77 4.66 -25.51
CA LEU A 100 -22.24 4.91 -24.15
C LEU A 100 -23.78 4.87 -24.01
N GLY A 101 -24.51 4.94 -25.11
CA GLY A 101 -25.97 5.02 -25.11
C GLY A 101 -26.50 6.31 -24.49
N MET A 102 -25.74 7.41 -24.60
CA MET A 102 -26.07 8.70 -23.98
C MET A 102 -26.43 9.75 -25.04
N THR A 103 -27.30 10.69 -24.67
CA THR A 103 -27.53 11.92 -25.44
C THR A 103 -26.49 12.99 -25.09
N PRO A 104 -26.24 13.99 -25.97
CA PRO A 104 -25.32 15.09 -25.67
C PRO A 104 -25.64 15.83 -24.36
N ALA A 105 -26.93 16.02 -24.06
CA ALA A 105 -27.39 16.64 -22.81
C ALA A 105 -27.11 15.78 -21.58
N GLN A 106 -27.28 14.45 -21.67
CA GLN A 106 -26.92 13.52 -20.59
C GLN A 106 -25.41 13.50 -20.37
N LEU A 107 -24.63 13.51 -21.44
CA LEU A 107 -23.17 13.61 -21.38
C LEU A 107 -22.72 14.91 -20.70
N ALA A 108 -23.30 16.04 -21.07
CA ALA A 108 -22.98 17.34 -20.45
C ALA A 108 -23.32 17.36 -18.95
N ALA A 109 -24.49 16.84 -18.57
CA ALA A 109 -24.89 16.75 -17.16
C ALA A 109 -23.95 15.84 -16.36
N GLU A 110 -23.50 14.73 -16.94
CA GLU A 110 -22.57 13.80 -16.30
C GLU A 110 -21.15 14.39 -16.19
N VAL A 111 -20.68 15.12 -17.21
CA VAL A 111 -19.41 15.86 -17.16
C VAL A 111 -19.45 16.93 -16.07
N GLU A 112 -20.51 17.74 -15.98
CA GLU A 112 -20.66 18.74 -14.91
C GLU A 112 -20.73 18.12 -13.52
N ARG A 113 -21.46 17.01 -13.38
CA ARG A 113 -21.49 16.24 -12.13
C ARG A 113 -20.09 15.79 -11.72
N ARG A 114 -19.25 15.36 -12.67
CA ARG A 114 -17.87 14.93 -12.42
C ARG A 114 -16.93 16.08 -12.11
N VAL A 115 -17.02 17.20 -12.84
CA VAL A 115 -16.21 18.39 -12.55
C VAL A 115 -16.51 18.91 -11.15
N GLY A 116 -17.79 18.95 -10.74
CA GLY A 116 -18.18 19.31 -9.38
C GLY A 116 -17.76 18.29 -8.30
N GLN A 117 -17.50 17.04 -8.67
CA GLN A 117 -16.85 16.06 -7.78
C GLN A 117 -15.33 16.25 -7.75
N GLN A 118 -14.71 16.56 -8.88
CA GLN A 118 -13.27 16.77 -9.03
C GLN A 118 -12.76 17.94 -8.18
N GLU A 119 -13.54 19.03 -8.05
CA GLU A 119 -13.22 20.13 -7.12
C GLU A 119 -13.16 19.71 -5.65
N LYS A 120 -13.78 18.58 -5.29
CA LYS A 120 -13.77 18.03 -3.92
C LYS A 120 -12.68 16.99 -3.70
N ILE A 121 -12.03 16.52 -4.75
CA ILE A 121 -11.09 15.42 -4.67
C ILE A 121 -9.69 15.99 -4.42
N ASN A 122 -9.10 15.54 -3.33
CA ASN A 122 -7.73 15.87 -3.00
C ASN A 122 -6.74 14.95 -3.74
N VAL A 123 -6.27 15.38 -4.93
CA VAL A 123 -5.27 14.65 -5.73
C VAL A 123 -3.93 14.48 -5.00
N SER A 124 -3.67 15.28 -3.95
CA SER A 124 -2.46 15.11 -3.12
C SER A 124 -2.55 13.94 -2.14
N ASN A 125 -3.73 13.36 -1.92
CA ASN A 125 -3.91 12.20 -1.04
C ASN A 125 -4.90 11.18 -1.63
N LEU A 126 -4.41 10.39 -2.58
CA LEU A 126 -5.17 9.32 -3.24
C LEU A 126 -5.67 8.25 -2.25
N ARG A 127 -4.94 8.01 -1.14
CA ARG A 127 -5.29 6.95 -0.18
C ARG A 127 -6.61 7.21 0.53
N LEU A 128 -6.87 8.46 0.89
CA LEU A 128 -8.13 8.84 1.53
C LEU A 128 -9.33 8.59 0.60
N GLU A 129 -9.18 8.94 -0.68
CA GLU A 129 -10.23 8.77 -1.67
C GLU A 129 -10.51 7.30 -1.97
N GLU A 130 -9.46 6.48 -2.10
CA GLU A 130 -9.61 5.04 -2.20
C GLU A 130 -10.31 4.43 -0.98
N TYR A 131 -9.91 4.84 0.22
CA TYR A 131 -10.53 4.39 1.47
C TYR A 131 -12.02 4.75 1.55
N ARG A 132 -12.38 5.97 1.13
CA ARG A 132 -13.78 6.43 1.03
C ARG A 132 -14.62 5.56 0.11
N GLN A 133 -14.03 4.97 -0.93
CA GLN A 133 -14.75 4.12 -1.87
C GLN A 133 -15.06 2.74 -1.26
N PHE A 134 -14.13 2.17 -0.50
CA PHE A 134 -14.38 0.95 0.26
C PHE A 134 -15.34 1.17 1.45
N THR A 135 -15.35 2.37 2.03
CA THR A 135 -16.23 2.73 3.17
C THR A 135 -17.53 3.43 2.77
N GLY A 136 -17.73 3.77 1.50
CA GLY A 136 -18.92 4.46 1.01
C GLY A 136 -20.19 3.61 1.00
N GLY A 137 -20.07 2.28 1.20
CA GLY A 137 -21.19 1.34 1.39
C GLY A 137 -22.12 1.17 0.18
N THR A 138 -21.84 1.86 -0.93
CA THR A 138 -22.65 1.79 -2.14
C THR A 138 -22.09 0.69 -3.03
N HIS A 139 -22.96 -0.23 -3.46
CA HIS A 139 -22.60 -1.14 -4.54
C HIS A 139 -22.32 -0.32 -5.80
N VAL A 140 -21.06 -0.28 -6.22
CA VAL A 140 -20.68 0.28 -7.51
C VAL A 140 -21.03 -0.79 -8.56
N LEU A 141 -22.28 -0.78 -9.01
CA LEU A 141 -22.75 -1.65 -10.09
C LEU A 141 -22.07 -1.20 -11.39
N GLY A 142 -21.25 -2.11 -11.93
CA GLY A 142 -20.37 -1.87 -13.07
C GLY A 142 -21.11 -1.47 -14.34
N LEU A 143 -21.13 -0.17 -14.60
CA LEU A 143 -20.91 0.32 -15.97
C LEU A 143 -19.42 0.26 -16.33
N ASP A 144 -18.53 0.08 -15.34
CA ASP A 144 -17.09 0.07 -15.51
C ASP A 144 -16.48 -1.32 -15.59
N ARG A 145 -15.49 -1.45 -16.48
CA ARG A 145 -14.78 -2.70 -16.74
C ARG A 145 -13.72 -3.01 -15.69
N GLU A 146 -13.15 -1.99 -15.04
CA GLU A 146 -11.87 -2.08 -14.33
C GLU A 146 -11.98 -2.03 -12.80
N PHE A 147 -13.13 -1.62 -12.24
CA PHE A 147 -13.35 -1.55 -10.80
C PHE A 147 -14.75 -2.06 -10.42
N GLU A 148 -14.81 -3.04 -9.51
CA GLU A 148 -16.07 -3.54 -8.97
C GLU A 148 -15.87 -3.99 -7.52
N ILE A 149 -16.70 -3.44 -6.62
CA ILE A 149 -16.71 -3.80 -5.21
C ILE A 149 -18.07 -4.33 -4.77
N ARG A 150 -18.05 -5.29 -3.86
CA ARG A 150 -19.22 -5.93 -3.27
C ARG A 150 -19.06 -5.93 -1.75
N PRO A 151 -19.68 -4.97 -1.03
CA PRO A 151 -19.79 -5.03 0.42
C PRO A 151 -20.35 -6.38 0.88
N GLN A 152 -19.79 -6.93 1.94
CA GLN A 152 -20.23 -8.17 2.56
C GLN A 152 -20.57 -7.93 4.03
N THR A 153 -21.38 -8.81 4.59
CA THR A 153 -21.63 -8.81 6.04
C THR A 153 -20.41 -9.34 6.78
N VAL A 154 -19.90 -8.57 7.74
CA VAL A 154 -18.84 -9.06 8.64
C VAL A 154 -19.40 -10.21 9.49
N PRO A 155 -18.75 -11.39 9.52
CA PRO A 155 -19.21 -12.52 10.30
C PRO A 155 -19.34 -12.20 11.79
N PRO A 156 -20.31 -12.79 12.52
CA PRO A 156 -20.51 -12.51 13.95
C PRO A 156 -19.26 -12.73 14.80
N ALA A 157 -18.47 -13.76 14.48
CA ALA A 157 -17.20 -14.02 15.16
C ALA A 157 -16.26 -12.82 15.00
N LEU A 158 -16.11 -12.26 13.79
CA LEU A 158 -15.16 -11.17 13.49
C LEU A 158 -15.65 -9.77 13.85
N LYS A 159 -16.95 -9.59 14.07
CA LYS A 159 -17.60 -8.29 14.33
C LYS A 159 -16.98 -7.44 15.45
N PRO A 160 -16.41 -8.01 16.55
CA PRO A 160 -15.75 -7.21 17.58
C PRO A 160 -14.46 -6.51 17.12
N TRP A 161 -13.85 -6.94 16.01
CA TRP A 161 -12.56 -6.42 15.53
C TRP A 161 -12.66 -5.71 14.19
N PHE A 162 -13.67 -6.01 13.38
CA PHE A 162 -13.83 -5.45 12.04
C PHE A 162 -15.21 -4.82 11.88
N SER A 163 -15.25 -3.58 11.38
CA SER A 163 -16.48 -2.85 11.05
C SER A 163 -16.98 -3.18 9.66
N ARG A 164 -16.08 -3.49 8.71
CA ARG A 164 -16.43 -3.75 7.31
C ARG A 164 -15.59 -4.83 6.66
N LEU A 165 -16.23 -5.51 5.72
CA LEU A 165 -15.66 -6.47 4.80
C LEU A 165 -16.16 -6.12 3.40
N VAL A 166 -15.23 -5.94 2.46
CA VAL A 166 -15.57 -5.63 1.07
C VAL A 166 -14.76 -6.54 0.15
N LYS A 167 -15.45 -7.19 -0.78
CA LYS A 167 -14.80 -7.91 -1.88
C LYS A 167 -14.57 -6.95 -3.02
N ALA A 168 -13.33 -6.82 -3.47
CA ALA A 168 -13.02 -6.14 -4.72
C ALA A 168 -12.92 -7.20 -5.81
N THR A 169 -13.99 -7.40 -6.57
CA THR A 169 -14.06 -8.46 -7.58
C THR A 169 -13.29 -8.11 -8.84
N ARG A 170 -13.11 -6.81 -9.10
CA ARG A 170 -12.26 -6.27 -10.15
C ARG A 170 -11.53 -5.05 -9.60
N LEU A 171 -10.22 -5.02 -9.78
CA LEU A 171 -9.32 -3.92 -9.44
C LEU A 171 -8.33 -3.75 -10.59
N ARG A 172 -8.02 -2.50 -10.94
CA ARG A 172 -6.88 -2.14 -11.77
C ARG A 172 -5.96 -1.22 -10.97
N GLU A 173 -4.69 -1.60 -10.85
CA GLU A 173 -3.63 -0.79 -10.26
C GLU A 173 -2.70 -0.30 -11.37
N VAL A 174 -2.41 0.99 -11.38
CA VAL A 174 -1.36 1.57 -12.23
C VAL A 174 -0.17 1.89 -11.34
N ARG A 175 1.02 1.41 -11.73
CA ARG A 175 2.27 1.61 -10.99
C ARG A 175 3.28 2.31 -11.88
N ALA A 176 3.67 3.53 -11.52
CA ALA A 176 4.66 4.32 -12.24
C ALA A 176 5.97 4.38 -11.45
N MET A 177 7.08 4.09 -12.12
CA MET A 177 8.40 4.25 -11.51
C MET A 177 8.86 5.70 -11.64
N THR A 178 9.10 6.37 -10.52
CA THR A 178 9.56 7.77 -10.47
C THR A 178 11.08 7.88 -10.30
N GLY A 179 11.71 6.82 -9.81
CA GLY A 179 13.14 6.77 -9.54
C GLY A 179 13.54 5.47 -8.87
N PHE A 180 14.73 5.45 -8.28
CA PHE A 180 15.16 4.35 -7.42
C PHE A 180 16.06 4.86 -6.29
N THR A 181 16.10 4.14 -5.19
CA THR A 181 17.10 4.33 -4.13
C THR A 181 18.06 3.15 -4.12
N ARG A 182 19.19 3.30 -3.41
CA ARG A 182 20.15 2.21 -3.18
C ARG A 182 20.45 2.11 -1.70
N ILE A 183 20.78 0.91 -1.23
CA ILE A 183 21.10 0.54 0.15
C ILE A 183 19.89 0.65 1.09
N GLN A 184 19.09 1.70 0.96
CA GLN A 184 17.92 1.97 1.77
C GLN A 184 16.63 1.87 0.96
N PRO A 185 15.59 1.20 1.49
CA PRO A 185 14.29 1.11 0.86
C PRO A 185 13.55 2.47 0.94
N PRO A 186 12.68 2.80 -0.04
CA PRO A 186 12.01 4.09 -0.14
C PRO A 186 10.84 4.31 0.83
N GLY A 187 10.40 3.28 1.58
CA GLY A 187 9.31 3.37 2.58
C GLY A 187 9.56 4.35 3.74
N ASP A 188 10.72 5.02 3.72
CA ASP A 188 11.15 6.04 4.67
C ASP A 188 10.70 7.47 4.28
N GLY A 189 10.09 7.67 3.10
CA GLY A 189 9.83 9.01 2.53
C GLY A 189 10.88 9.44 1.52
N ALA A 190 11.71 8.48 1.08
CA ALA A 190 12.58 8.51 -0.08
C ALA A 190 13.47 9.77 -0.14
N THR A 191 14.31 9.95 0.87
CA THR A 191 15.41 10.92 0.77
C THR A 191 16.54 10.27 -0.02
N ASN A 192 17.00 10.92 -1.10
CA ASN A 192 17.98 10.43 -2.08
C ASN A 192 17.44 9.54 -3.22
N ILE A 193 16.26 9.87 -3.76
CA ILE A 193 15.79 9.28 -5.02
C ILE A 193 16.75 9.63 -6.17
N ALA A 194 17.33 8.61 -6.79
CA ALA A 194 18.06 8.76 -8.03
C ALA A 194 17.09 9.00 -9.20
N ARG A 195 17.38 10.04 -9.99
CA ARG A 195 16.61 10.38 -11.20
C ARG A 195 16.74 9.31 -12.27
N LEU A 196 15.68 9.13 -13.05
CA LEU A 196 15.63 8.22 -14.21
C LEU A 196 16.19 8.86 -15.48
N SER A 197 16.16 10.18 -15.59
CA SER A 197 16.57 10.92 -16.78
C SER A 197 17.37 12.18 -16.43
N VAL A 198 18.10 12.68 -17.41
CA VAL A 198 18.80 13.96 -17.36
C VAL A 198 17.82 15.13 -17.47
N ALA A 199 16.69 14.93 -18.16
CA ALA A 199 15.63 15.94 -18.26
C ALA A 199 14.87 16.07 -16.93
N ASP A 200 14.64 17.30 -16.47
CA ASP A 200 13.91 17.58 -15.22
C ASP A 200 12.41 17.26 -15.34
N ASN A 201 11.83 17.37 -16.54
CA ASN A 201 10.45 17.01 -16.82
C ASN A 201 10.38 16.14 -18.07
N LEU A 202 10.08 14.85 -17.90
CA LEU A 202 9.89 13.92 -19.01
C LEU A 202 8.51 14.08 -19.66
N GLY A 203 7.51 14.61 -18.96
CA GLY A 203 6.11 14.59 -19.37
C GLY A 203 5.48 13.20 -19.39
N TRP A 204 6.24 12.14 -19.10
CA TRP A 204 5.81 10.75 -19.02
C TRP A 204 6.69 9.97 -18.04
N LEU A 205 6.15 8.88 -17.49
CA LEU A 205 6.89 7.93 -16.65
C LEU A 205 6.65 6.50 -17.13
N PRO A 206 7.64 5.59 -17.04
CA PRO A 206 7.41 4.19 -17.29
C PRO A 206 6.45 3.63 -16.24
N ALA A 207 5.35 3.03 -16.70
CA ALA A 207 4.33 2.46 -15.84
C ALA A 207 3.88 1.09 -16.33
N ILE A 208 3.37 0.29 -15.40
CA ILE A 208 2.69 -0.98 -15.69
C ILE A 208 1.27 -0.93 -15.15
N GLU A 209 0.39 -1.66 -15.82
CA GLU A 209 -0.98 -1.87 -15.37
C GLU A 209 -1.13 -3.30 -14.89
N VAL A 210 -1.82 -3.45 -13.76
CA VAL A 210 -2.09 -4.74 -13.15
C VAL A 210 -3.57 -4.85 -12.91
N ARG A 211 -4.17 -5.95 -13.32
CA ARG A 211 -5.57 -6.27 -13.04
C ARG A 211 -5.63 -7.38 -12.01
N GLY A 212 -6.59 -7.27 -11.11
CA GLY A 212 -6.65 -8.15 -9.97
C GLY A 212 -8.00 -8.16 -9.28
N GLU A 213 -8.01 -8.89 -8.19
CA GLU A 213 -9.11 -8.96 -7.23
C GLU A 213 -8.53 -8.80 -5.83
N GLY A 214 -9.37 -8.54 -4.84
CA GLY A 214 -8.91 -8.31 -3.48
C GLY A 214 -9.99 -8.38 -2.41
N ILE A 215 -9.51 -8.32 -1.17
CA ILE A 215 -10.33 -8.32 0.05
C ILE A 215 -9.91 -7.11 0.87
N PHE A 216 -10.86 -6.24 1.15
CA PHE A 216 -10.69 -5.11 2.05
C PHE A 216 -11.34 -5.39 3.39
N LEU A 217 -10.62 -5.08 4.46
CA LEU A 217 -11.07 -5.17 5.84
C LEU A 217 -10.82 -3.83 6.55
N GLU A 218 -11.86 -3.33 7.21
CA GLU A 218 -11.78 -2.15 8.08
C GLU A 218 -11.84 -2.60 9.54
N MET A 219 -10.90 -2.12 10.36
CA MET A 219 -10.86 -2.39 11.81
C MET A 219 -11.96 -1.60 12.53
N ASP A 220 -12.51 -2.18 13.60
CA ASP A 220 -13.45 -1.48 14.46
C ASP A 220 -12.76 -0.31 15.19
N ALA A 221 -13.17 0.91 14.87
CA ALA A 221 -12.54 2.13 15.38
C ALA A 221 -12.63 2.25 16.91
N GLY A 222 -13.72 1.79 17.52
CA GLY A 222 -13.91 1.86 18.97
C GLY A 222 -12.98 0.92 19.72
N ARG A 223 -12.89 -0.33 19.25
CA ARG A 223 -11.98 -1.35 19.78
C ARG A 223 -10.52 -0.95 19.58
N LEU A 224 -10.19 -0.44 18.39
CA LEU A 224 -8.86 0.02 18.05
C LEU A 224 -8.41 1.17 18.94
N ALA A 225 -9.23 2.21 19.10
CA ALA A 225 -8.91 3.35 19.96
C ALA A 225 -8.69 2.94 21.43
N ALA A 226 -9.47 1.98 21.94
CA ALA A 226 -9.28 1.46 23.31
C ALA A 226 -7.97 0.67 23.45
N TRP A 227 -7.60 -0.13 22.45
CA TRP A 227 -6.36 -0.90 22.45
C TRP A 227 -5.12 -0.01 22.32
N GLU A 228 -5.20 1.05 21.50
CA GLU A 228 -4.12 2.04 21.31
C GLU A 228 -3.73 2.76 22.61
N MET A 229 -4.63 2.81 23.60
CA MET A 229 -4.39 3.45 24.90
C MET A 229 -3.68 2.53 25.92
N LEU A 230 -3.48 1.24 25.61
CA LEU A 230 -2.85 0.32 26.55
C LEU A 230 -1.35 0.66 26.74
N PRO A 231 -0.85 0.74 27.99
CA PRO A 231 0.54 1.09 28.24
C PRO A 231 1.56 0.20 27.54
N SER A 232 1.30 -1.12 27.46
CA SER A 232 2.16 -2.08 26.77
C SER A 232 2.21 -1.85 25.25
N VAL A 233 1.09 -1.46 24.65
CA VAL A 233 0.98 -1.13 23.22
C VAL A 233 1.71 0.18 22.90
N ILE A 234 1.46 1.23 23.70
CA ILE A 234 2.13 2.53 23.56
C ILE A 234 3.64 2.37 23.68
N ALA A 235 4.11 1.62 24.69
CA ALA A 235 5.54 1.43 24.91
C ALA A 235 6.23 0.73 23.72
N ARG A 236 5.61 -0.30 23.14
CA ARG A 236 6.16 -1.02 21.97
C ARG A 236 6.20 -0.13 20.73
N ALA A 237 5.13 0.60 20.43
CA ALA A 237 5.11 1.53 19.30
C ALA A 237 6.12 2.67 19.47
N ALA A 238 6.24 3.23 20.69
CA ALA A 238 7.20 4.27 21.00
C ALA A 238 8.65 3.79 20.86
N HIS A 239 8.93 2.52 21.18
CA HIS A 239 10.25 1.94 20.98
C HIS A 239 10.66 1.92 19.50
N ILE A 240 9.81 1.37 18.63
CA ILE A 240 10.04 1.34 17.17
C ILE A 240 10.11 2.77 16.61
N ASN A 241 9.20 3.65 17.00
CA ASN A 241 9.18 5.04 16.53
C ASN A 241 10.42 5.84 16.98
N GLY A 242 10.95 5.54 18.17
CA GLY A 242 12.20 6.11 18.67
C GLY A 242 13.39 5.73 17.80
N HIS A 243 13.53 4.44 17.48
CA HIS A 243 14.54 3.95 16.54
C HIS A 243 14.38 4.57 15.16
N TRP A 244 13.14 4.68 14.66
CA TRP A 244 12.84 5.34 13.40
C TRP A 244 13.33 6.80 13.35
N ILE A 245 13.09 7.58 14.40
CA ILE A 245 13.55 8.97 14.50
C ILE A 245 15.07 9.05 14.57
N GLU A 246 15.72 8.18 15.36
CA GLU A 246 17.19 8.14 15.48
C GLU A 246 17.83 7.81 14.13
N GLU A 247 17.33 6.75 13.49
CA GLU A 247 17.75 6.27 12.18
C GLU A 247 17.60 7.38 11.12
N TRP A 248 16.44 8.05 11.10
CA TRP A 248 16.19 9.16 10.19
C TRP A 248 17.18 10.31 10.38
N ARG A 249 17.45 10.70 11.63
CA ARG A 249 18.40 11.77 11.96
C ARG A 249 19.83 11.42 11.54
N LEU A 250 20.23 10.16 11.68
CA LEU A 250 21.53 9.69 11.21
C LEU A 250 21.67 9.82 9.69
N ARG A 251 20.60 9.61 8.92
CA ARG A 251 20.59 9.71 7.45
C ARG A 251 20.46 11.15 6.94
N ASN A 252 19.55 11.94 7.53
CA ASN A 252 19.09 13.21 6.99
C ASN A 252 19.58 14.43 7.78
N GLY A 253 20.39 14.22 8.81
CA GLY A 253 20.95 15.25 9.67
C GLY A 253 20.26 15.31 11.03
N GLY A 254 21.02 15.65 12.07
CA GLY A 254 20.62 15.48 13.47
C GLY A 254 19.36 16.22 13.92
N THR A 255 18.95 17.27 13.21
CA THR A 255 17.73 18.05 13.51
C THR A 255 16.55 17.70 12.61
N SER A 256 16.74 16.83 11.61
CA SER A 256 15.66 16.41 10.72
C SER A 256 14.67 15.50 11.45
N MET A 257 13.41 15.55 11.03
CA MET A 257 12.34 14.68 11.53
C MET A 257 11.76 13.87 10.38
N PRO A 258 11.41 12.60 10.63
CA PRO A 258 10.77 11.78 9.61
C PRO A 258 9.42 12.37 9.18
N PRO A 259 8.98 12.09 7.94
CA PRO A 259 7.74 12.64 7.39
C PRO A 259 6.48 12.12 8.10
N ARG A 260 6.61 11.02 8.85
CA ARG A 260 5.53 10.44 9.65
C ARG A 260 6.07 9.77 10.91
N SER A 261 5.20 9.63 11.91
CA SER A 261 5.40 8.78 13.07
C SER A 261 4.87 7.37 12.81
N ILE A 262 5.48 6.39 13.47
CA ILE A 262 4.99 5.00 13.50
C ILE A 262 4.07 4.84 14.71
N SER A 263 2.80 4.58 14.45
CA SER A 263 1.77 4.46 15.49
C SER A 263 1.44 3.00 15.79
N PRO A 264 0.80 2.69 16.94
CA PRO A 264 0.31 1.33 17.19
C PRO A 264 -0.60 0.81 16.07
N ARG A 265 -1.41 1.71 15.49
CA ARG A 265 -2.29 1.44 14.36
C ARG A 265 -1.54 0.95 13.14
N SER A 266 -0.47 1.64 12.75
CA SER A 266 0.31 1.26 11.58
C SER A 266 0.97 -0.10 11.77
N LEU A 267 1.54 -0.36 12.95
CA LEU A 267 2.14 -1.64 13.30
C LEU A 267 1.13 -2.78 13.27
N LEU A 268 -0.06 -2.57 13.85
CA LEU A 268 -1.13 -3.58 13.88
C LEU A 268 -1.60 -3.92 12.46
N ILE A 269 -1.97 -2.92 11.67
CA ILE A 269 -2.57 -3.12 10.34
C ILE A 269 -1.55 -3.73 9.38
N HIS A 270 -0.30 -3.24 9.40
CA HIS A 270 0.77 -3.78 8.57
C HIS A 270 1.09 -5.23 8.95
N THR A 271 1.25 -5.53 10.23
CA THR A 271 1.54 -6.90 10.67
C THR A 271 0.35 -7.84 10.38
N PHE A 272 -0.88 -7.35 10.54
CA PHE A 272 -2.08 -8.10 10.16
C PHE A 272 -2.14 -8.39 8.66
N ALA A 273 -1.78 -7.41 7.82
CA ALA A 273 -1.72 -7.59 6.37
C ALA A 273 -0.78 -8.74 5.99
N HIS A 274 0.40 -8.81 6.62
CA HIS A 274 1.35 -9.89 6.41
C HIS A 274 0.81 -11.26 6.86
N ALA A 275 0.20 -11.32 8.05
CA ALA A 275 -0.42 -12.55 8.54
C ALA A 275 -1.54 -13.03 7.60
N LEU A 276 -2.38 -12.12 7.13
CA LEU A 276 -3.49 -12.40 6.22
C LEU A 276 -3.00 -12.84 4.84
N MET A 277 -2.03 -12.13 4.24
CA MET A 277 -1.42 -12.53 2.97
C MET A 277 -0.82 -13.94 3.06
N ARG A 278 -0.10 -14.24 4.14
CA ARG A 278 0.49 -15.56 4.35
C ARG A 278 -0.58 -16.65 4.42
N GLN A 279 -1.67 -16.44 5.12
CA GLN A 279 -2.76 -17.41 5.18
C GLN A 279 -3.49 -17.55 3.83
N LEU A 280 -3.72 -16.45 3.13
CA LEU A 280 -4.39 -16.44 1.82
C LEU A 280 -3.59 -17.17 0.74
N THR A 281 -2.26 -17.11 0.78
CA THR A 281 -1.42 -17.88 -0.17
C THR A 281 -1.59 -19.38 -0.01
N LEU A 282 -1.73 -19.86 1.24
CA LEU A 282 -1.99 -21.28 1.54
C LEU A 282 -3.38 -21.73 1.07
N GLU A 283 -4.38 -20.87 1.18
CA GLU A 283 -5.78 -21.22 0.87
C GLU A 283 -6.16 -21.02 -0.60
N CYS A 284 -5.56 -20.04 -1.27
CA CYS A 284 -5.86 -19.70 -2.66
C CYS A 284 -4.90 -20.37 -3.66
N GLY A 285 -3.75 -20.87 -3.21
CA GLY A 285 -2.72 -21.44 -4.08
C GLY A 285 -1.92 -20.39 -4.86
N TYR A 286 -2.10 -19.10 -4.57
CA TYR A 286 -1.26 -18.04 -5.12
C TYR A 286 0.17 -18.14 -4.56
N SER A 287 1.16 -17.79 -5.39
CA SER A 287 2.52 -17.61 -4.88
C SER A 287 2.56 -16.45 -3.88
N SER A 288 3.52 -16.49 -2.94
CA SER A 288 3.68 -15.41 -1.96
C SER A 288 3.98 -14.05 -2.58
N THR A 289 4.51 -14.03 -3.81
CA THR A 289 4.82 -12.81 -4.56
C THR A 289 3.62 -12.29 -5.36
N ALA A 290 2.53 -13.07 -5.47
CA ALA A 290 1.36 -12.69 -6.24
C ALA A 290 0.37 -11.83 -5.45
N LEU A 291 0.45 -11.82 -4.11
CA LEU A 291 -0.35 -10.94 -3.28
C LEU A 291 0.45 -9.69 -2.89
N ARG A 292 -0.23 -8.55 -2.85
CA ARG A 292 0.26 -7.29 -2.27
C ARG A 292 -0.70 -6.80 -1.22
N GLU A 293 -0.15 -6.05 -0.28
CA GLU A 293 -0.93 -5.22 0.62
C GLU A 293 -1.07 -3.80 0.08
N ARG A 294 -2.15 -3.14 0.50
CA ARG A 294 -2.33 -1.70 0.40
C ARG A 294 -2.86 -1.22 1.75
N LEU A 295 -2.05 -0.42 2.44
CA LEU A 295 -2.32 0.01 3.81
C LEU A 295 -3.11 1.33 3.80
N TYR A 296 -4.17 1.39 4.60
CA TYR A 296 -4.97 2.60 4.84
C TYR A 296 -4.86 2.97 6.32
N VAL A 297 -3.85 3.78 6.64
CA VAL A 297 -3.53 4.17 8.01
C VAL A 297 -3.39 5.67 8.09
N ALA A 298 -4.21 6.30 8.93
CA ALA A 298 -4.09 7.70 9.31
C ALA A 298 -4.66 7.89 10.71
N ASP A 299 -4.00 8.72 11.51
CA ASP A 299 -4.36 8.93 12.92
C ASP A 299 -5.17 10.21 13.14
N GLU A 300 -5.01 11.23 12.30
CA GLU A 300 -5.56 12.58 12.50
C GLU A 300 -6.39 13.06 11.29
N ASN A 301 -7.31 14.01 11.54
CA ASN A 301 -8.29 14.63 10.62
C ASN A 301 -9.28 13.67 9.96
N GLU A 302 -8.79 12.66 9.25
CA GLU A 302 -9.56 11.66 8.51
C GLU A 302 -8.97 10.28 8.85
N PRO A 303 -9.33 9.70 10.01
CA PRO A 303 -8.70 8.48 10.49
C PRO A 303 -9.03 7.31 9.57
N MET A 304 -7.99 6.57 9.18
CA MET A 304 -8.10 5.36 8.37
C MET A 304 -7.53 4.19 9.15
N ALA A 305 -8.25 3.07 9.15
CA ALA A 305 -7.82 1.85 9.81
C ALA A 305 -8.24 0.63 8.98
N GLY A 306 -7.66 0.47 7.80
CA GLY A 306 -8.00 -0.63 6.91
C GLY A 306 -6.82 -1.19 6.14
N VAL A 307 -7.03 -2.38 5.60
CA VAL A 307 -6.09 -3.04 4.70
C VAL A 307 -6.85 -3.62 3.50
N LEU A 308 -6.27 -3.46 2.32
CA LEU A 308 -6.64 -4.21 1.14
C LEU A 308 -5.52 -5.21 0.82
N VAL A 309 -5.87 -6.50 0.74
CA VAL A 309 -4.99 -7.53 0.18
C VAL A 309 -5.51 -7.86 -1.22
N TYR A 310 -4.67 -7.74 -2.23
CA TYR A 310 -5.06 -7.90 -3.63
C TYR A 310 -3.99 -8.64 -4.44
N THR A 311 -4.41 -9.21 -5.57
CA THR A 311 -3.50 -9.84 -6.52
C THR A 311 -2.74 -8.80 -7.34
N ALA A 312 -1.43 -8.99 -7.52
CA ALA A 312 -0.52 -8.02 -8.13
C ALA A 312 0.26 -8.55 -9.36
N THR A 313 -0.25 -9.61 -10.00
CA THR A 313 0.39 -10.25 -11.16
C THR A 313 -0.18 -9.74 -12.48
N THR A 314 0.70 -9.55 -13.47
CA THR A 314 0.34 -9.12 -14.83
C THR A 314 -0.12 -10.27 -15.73
N ASP A 315 0.01 -11.51 -15.27
CA ASP A 315 -0.24 -12.68 -16.10
C ASP A 315 -1.74 -12.87 -16.35
N ASP A 316 -2.07 -13.13 -17.62
CA ASP A 316 -3.40 -13.50 -18.14
C ASP A 316 -3.92 -14.85 -17.62
N ASP A 317 -3.19 -15.49 -16.68
CA ASP A 317 -3.72 -16.53 -15.80
C ASP A 317 -4.78 -15.88 -14.91
N GLY A 318 -5.96 -15.71 -15.52
CA GLY A 318 -7.05 -14.91 -15.06
C GLY A 318 -7.31 -15.13 -13.57
N THR A 319 -7.70 -14.05 -12.90
CA THR A 319 -8.31 -14.09 -11.59
C THR A 319 -9.48 -15.08 -11.62
N LEU A 320 -9.21 -16.37 -11.31
CA LEU A 320 -10.21 -17.45 -11.29
C LEU A 320 -11.24 -17.25 -10.16
N GLY A 321 -11.32 -16.05 -9.58
CA GLY A 321 -12.12 -15.73 -8.41
C GLY A 321 -11.51 -16.27 -7.12
N GLY A 322 -10.27 -16.77 -7.11
CA GLY A 322 -9.68 -17.51 -5.99
C GLY A 322 -9.61 -16.68 -4.71
N LEU A 323 -9.02 -15.48 -4.80
CA LEU A 323 -8.86 -14.56 -3.68
C LEU A 323 -10.18 -13.88 -3.32
N GLN A 324 -10.93 -13.32 -4.28
CA GLN A 324 -12.20 -12.65 -3.91
C GLN A 324 -13.23 -13.63 -3.32
N ARG A 325 -13.18 -14.92 -3.68
CA ARG A 325 -14.02 -15.94 -3.04
C ARG A 325 -13.66 -16.14 -1.57
N GLN A 326 -12.40 -15.96 -1.15
CA GLN A 326 -12.09 -15.99 0.29
C GLN A 326 -12.72 -14.84 1.06
N GLY A 327 -13.10 -13.75 0.38
CA GLY A 327 -13.87 -12.66 0.99
C GLY A 327 -15.35 -13.00 1.26
N ASP A 328 -15.83 -14.20 0.94
CA ASP A 328 -17.16 -14.65 1.35
C ASP A 328 -17.21 -14.80 2.89
N PRO A 329 -18.29 -14.38 3.59
CA PRO A 329 -18.31 -14.31 5.06
C PRO A 329 -17.87 -15.59 5.79
N GLN A 330 -18.31 -16.77 5.32
CA GLN A 330 -17.93 -18.05 5.97
C GLN A 330 -16.47 -18.43 5.75
N ARG A 331 -15.85 -17.97 4.66
CA ARG A 331 -14.47 -18.28 4.30
C ARG A 331 -13.52 -17.36 5.02
N ILE A 332 -13.77 -16.05 4.93
CA ILE A 332 -12.90 -15.04 5.55
C ILE A 332 -12.84 -15.19 7.07
N GLU A 333 -13.92 -15.66 7.72
CA GLU A 333 -13.89 -15.99 9.14
C GLU A 333 -12.80 -17.01 9.45
N ARG A 334 -12.77 -18.13 8.71
CA ARG A 334 -11.78 -19.19 8.88
C ARG A 334 -10.38 -18.70 8.55
N THR A 335 -10.23 -17.96 7.44
CA THR A 335 -8.95 -17.39 7.01
C THR A 335 -8.38 -16.46 8.07
N VAL A 336 -9.17 -15.52 8.59
CA VAL A 336 -8.69 -14.56 9.61
C VAL A 336 -8.35 -15.27 10.91
N VAL A 337 -9.19 -16.19 11.38
CA VAL A 337 -8.92 -16.96 12.59
C VAL A 337 -7.62 -17.75 12.47
N ALA A 338 -7.44 -18.49 11.36
CA ALA A 338 -6.23 -19.25 11.09
C ALA A 338 -4.99 -18.34 10.95
N ALA A 339 -5.12 -17.19 10.29
CA ALA A 339 -4.03 -16.22 10.14
C ALA A 339 -3.54 -15.71 11.50
N ILE A 340 -4.46 -15.39 12.42
CA ILE A 340 -4.13 -14.94 13.79
C ILE A 340 -3.54 -16.07 14.62
N GLN A 341 -4.16 -17.25 14.61
CA GLN A 341 -3.68 -18.41 15.38
C GLN A 341 -2.27 -18.84 14.94
N ALA A 342 -1.97 -18.78 13.65
CA ALA A 342 -0.63 -19.05 13.13
C ALA A 342 0.44 -18.10 13.71
N GLN A 343 0.05 -16.90 14.17
CA GLN A 343 0.99 -15.95 14.80
C GLN A 343 1.30 -16.27 16.26
N MET A 344 0.55 -17.18 16.91
CA MET A 344 0.82 -17.59 18.30
C MET A 344 2.17 -18.29 18.46
N TRP A 345 2.66 -18.95 17.40
CA TRP A 345 3.86 -19.80 17.47
C TRP A 345 4.84 -19.45 16.35
N CYS A 346 6.09 -19.25 16.70
CA CYS A 346 7.18 -19.13 15.75
C CYS A 346 8.21 -20.22 16.04
N SER A 347 8.77 -20.84 15.00
CA SER A 347 9.86 -21.82 15.13
C SER A 347 11.13 -21.27 15.80
N SER A 348 11.21 -19.95 15.93
CA SER A 348 12.34 -19.19 16.44
C SER A 348 12.06 -18.62 17.83
N ASP A 349 10.95 -19.01 18.46
CA ASP A 349 10.66 -18.66 19.85
C ASP A 349 11.58 -19.42 20.83
N PRO A 350 11.95 -18.80 21.97
CA PRO A 350 11.52 -17.48 22.45
C PRO A 350 12.28 -16.29 21.84
N LEU A 351 13.36 -16.53 21.09
CA LEU A 351 14.24 -15.47 20.58
C LEU A 351 13.51 -14.47 19.68
N CYS A 352 12.50 -14.91 18.93
CA CYS A 352 11.69 -14.03 18.09
C CYS A 352 10.75 -13.15 18.93
N ILE A 353 9.92 -13.73 19.81
CA ILE A 353 8.94 -12.96 20.61
C ILE A 353 9.58 -12.08 21.69
N GLU A 354 10.81 -12.40 22.12
CA GLU A 354 11.59 -11.58 23.04
C GLU A 354 12.49 -10.56 22.33
N ASP A 355 12.24 -10.31 21.04
CA ASP A 355 12.88 -9.27 20.23
C ASP A 355 14.41 -9.45 20.08
N MET A 356 14.95 -10.65 20.36
CA MET A 356 16.40 -10.95 20.25
C MET A 356 16.86 -11.25 18.82
N LEU A 357 15.91 -11.54 17.91
CA LEU A 357 16.16 -11.74 16.48
C LEU A 357 15.79 -10.51 15.64
N ALA A 358 15.48 -9.38 16.29
CA ALA A 358 15.14 -8.15 15.60
C ALA A 358 16.26 -7.73 14.63
N PRO A 359 15.92 -7.19 13.45
CA PRO A 359 16.92 -6.64 12.53
C PRO A 359 17.77 -5.58 13.22
N ALA A 360 19.02 -5.44 12.79
CA ALA A 360 19.97 -4.50 13.40
C ALA A 360 19.53 -3.02 13.31
N ASP A 361 18.54 -2.68 12.48
CA ASP A 361 17.99 -1.33 12.41
C ASP A 361 16.95 -1.04 13.51
N GLY A 362 16.47 -2.04 14.25
CA GLY A 362 15.53 -1.88 15.36
C GLY A 362 14.14 -1.40 14.93
N LEU A 363 13.82 -1.47 13.63
CA LEU A 363 12.56 -0.95 13.08
C LEU A 363 11.43 -1.98 13.08
N SER A 364 11.74 -3.22 13.44
CA SER A 364 10.78 -4.31 13.64
C SER A 364 11.18 -5.07 14.91
N LEU A 365 10.19 -5.64 15.60
CA LEU A 365 10.37 -6.36 16.86
C LEU A 365 10.22 -7.87 16.64
N ALA A 366 9.09 -8.46 17.02
CA ALA A 366 8.82 -9.89 16.86
C ALA A 366 8.47 -10.24 15.40
N ALA A 367 9.45 -10.09 14.51
CA ALA A 367 9.33 -10.29 13.07
C ALA A 367 10.53 -11.06 12.49
N CYS A 368 10.27 -12.24 11.91
CA CYS A 368 11.28 -13.05 11.23
C CYS A 368 10.68 -13.82 10.05
N HIS A 369 11.54 -14.47 9.25
CA HIS A 369 11.12 -15.22 8.05
C HIS A 369 10.15 -16.37 8.35
N SER A 370 10.17 -16.89 9.58
CA SER A 370 9.28 -17.97 9.99
C SER A 370 7.85 -17.51 10.31
N CYS A 371 7.63 -16.23 10.62
CA CYS A 371 6.31 -15.72 11.02
C CYS A 371 5.74 -14.68 10.04
N VAL A 372 6.17 -13.42 10.15
CA VAL A 372 5.49 -12.27 9.53
C VAL A 372 6.28 -11.57 8.43
N LEU A 373 7.49 -12.01 8.04
CA LEU A 373 8.13 -11.42 6.86
C LEU A 373 7.46 -11.93 5.58
N ALA A 374 7.21 -11.01 4.64
CA ALA A 374 6.66 -11.27 3.31
C ALA A 374 7.71 -10.99 2.22
N PRO A 375 7.52 -11.40 0.96
CA PRO A 375 8.37 -10.94 -0.13
C PRO A 375 8.40 -9.40 -0.19
N GLU A 376 9.57 -8.79 -0.38
CA GLU A 376 9.71 -7.33 -0.31
C GLU A 376 8.87 -6.61 -1.37
N THR A 377 8.64 -7.22 -2.53
CA THR A 377 7.78 -6.69 -3.60
C THR A 377 6.30 -6.69 -3.25
N SER A 378 5.90 -7.38 -2.18
CA SER A 378 4.52 -7.50 -1.72
C SER A 378 4.16 -6.50 -0.62
N CYS A 379 5.17 -5.95 0.05
CA CYS A 379 5.05 -5.07 1.22
C CYS A 379 5.29 -3.61 0.83
N GLU A 380 4.44 -2.68 1.29
CA GLU A 380 4.63 -1.24 1.02
C GLU A 380 5.78 -0.65 1.85
N GLU A 381 6.08 -1.27 2.98
CA GLU A 381 7.07 -0.84 3.98
C GLU A 381 8.40 -1.60 3.88
N PHE A 382 8.57 -2.48 2.88
CA PHE A 382 9.77 -3.30 2.69
C PHE A 382 10.16 -4.10 3.96
N ASN A 383 9.17 -4.73 4.60
CA ASN A 383 9.31 -5.50 5.84
C ASN A 383 9.80 -4.73 7.08
N ARG A 384 9.67 -3.39 7.09
CA ARG A 384 9.92 -2.56 8.28
C ARG A 384 8.64 -2.33 9.06
N PHE A 385 8.74 -2.00 10.34
CA PHE A 385 7.58 -1.68 11.18
C PHE A 385 6.63 -2.88 11.33
N LEU A 386 7.20 -4.04 11.67
CA LEU A 386 6.46 -5.28 11.92
C LEU A 386 6.65 -5.75 13.36
N ASP A 387 5.57 -6.26 13.95
CA ASP A 387 5.61 -6.83 15.29
C ASP A 387 4.41 -7.76 15.54
N ARG A 388 4.62 -9.08 15.47
CA ARG A 388 3.51 -10.03 15.68
C ARG A 388 2.91 -9.96 17.08
N ALA A 389 3.64 -9.43 18.06
CA ALA A 389 3.09 -9.22 19.40
C ALA A 389 1.91 -8.22 19.40
N MET A 390 1.81 -7.33 18.41
CA MET A 390 0.63 -6.47 18.25
C MET A 390 -0.63 -7.27 17.92
N LEU A 391 -0.50 -8.46 17.31
CA LEU A 391 -1.62 -9.33 16.97
C LEU A 391 -2.02 -10.21 18.15
N VAL A 392 -1.04 -10.89 18.76
CA VAL A 392 -1.29 -11.98 19.72
C VAL A 392 -0.79 -11.71 21.15
N GLY A 393 -0.06 -10.62 21.37
CA GLY A 393 0.55 -10.28 22.65
C GLY A 393 1.90 -10.95 22.85
N THR A 394 2.52 -10.71 24.00
CA THR A 394 3.72 -11.41 24.45
C THR A 394 3.43 -12.25 25.69
N PRO A 395 4.28 -13.21 26.08
CA PRO A 395 4.11 -13.94 27.34
C PRO A 395 4.08 -13.03 28.58
N LYS A 396 4.75 -11.87 28.55
CA LYS A 396 4.81 -10.90 29.66
C LYS A 396 3.68 -9.86 29.63
N ALA A 397 3.13 -9.60 28.45
CA ALA A 397 2.04 -8.65 28.21
C ALA A 397 1.05 -9.23 27.18
N PRO A 398 0.22 -10.23 27.55
CA PRO A 398 -0.74 -10.84 26.64
C PRO A 398 -1.79 -9.84 26.17
N GLU A 399 -2.12 -8.84 26.98
CA GLU A 399 -3.08 -7.78 26.67
C GLU A 399 -2.64 -6.86 25.52
N ALA A 400 -1.36 -6.86 25.15
CA ALA A 400 -0.88 -6.14 23.98
C ALA A 400 -1.42 -6.71 22.66
N GLY A 401 -1.91 -7.95 22.63
CA GLY A 401 -2.48 -8.57 21.42
C GLY A 401 -3.89 -8.07 21.12
N PHE A 402 -4.06 -7.40 19.98
CA PHE A 402 -5.37 -6.91 19.53
C PHE A 402 -6.39 -8.05 19.32
N PHE A 403 -5.93 -9.19 18.79
CA PHE A 403 -6.74 -10.37 18.48
C PHE A 403 -6.62 -11.49 19.53
N ARG A 404 -6.16 -11.17 20.75
CA ARG A 404 -5.91 -12.15 21.81
C ARG A 404 -7.04 -13.19 21.98
N SER A 405 -8.29 -12.74 22.07
CA SER A 405 -9.41 -13.67 22.28
C SER A 405 -9.74 -14.56 21.09
N ILE A 406 -9.35 -14.19 19.85
CA ILE A 406 -9.36 -15.14 18.72
C ILE A 406 -8.28 -16.19 18.93
N ALA A 407 -7.08 -15.74 19.31
CA ALA A 407 -5.90 -16.59 19.43
C ALA A 407 -6.04 -17.65 20.53
N GLU A 408 -6.80 -17.36 21.58
CA GLU A 408 -7.06 -18.27 22.72
C GLU A 408 -8.25 -19.23 22.49
N SER A 409 -9.05 -19.06 21.42
CA SER A 409 -10.37 -19.71 21.28
C SER A 409 -10.37 -21.22 20.93
N GLU A 410 -9.24 -21.83 20.58
CA GLU A 410 -9.15 -23.29 20.30
C GLU A 410 -8.70 -24.14 21.51
N GLY A 411 -8.52 -23.53 22.69
CA GLY A 411 -8.11 -24.23 23.91
C GLY A 411 -9.25 -24.71 24.82
N SER A 412 -10.51 -24.65 24.41
CA SER A 412 -11.69 -24.98 25.25
C SER A 412 -12.59 -26.04 24.64
#